data_AF-A0A1D2TZY0-F1
#
_entry.id   AF-A0A1D2TZY0-F1
#
_cell.length_a   1.000
_cell.length_b   1.000
_cell.length_c   1.000
_cell.angle_alpha   90.00
_cell.angle_beta   90.00
_cell.angle_gamma   90.00
#
_symmetry.space_group_name_H-M   'P 1'
#
loop_
_entity.id
_entity.type
_entity.pdbx_description
1 polymer ?
#
loop_
_entity_poly.entity_id
_entity_poly.type
_entity_poly.pdbx_seq_one_letter_code
_entity_poly.pdbx_strand_id
1 'polypeptide(L)'
;MSPKKSSSWILWVVILVLIGGGAAWGWKKYNNAEKPVEFKTAEVARGEIVQAVTANGQILPVKNVQVGSQVSGIITDIYVDFNSKVTNNQVIARIDPSTYQQNITLAEAELQNAQAALEYAQVNYNRAKDLRAAELVSASDYDKTVADLHQAQAVVKTREASLNKAKVDLERTTIYAPDDGVVISRAVDVGQTVAASFNTPTLFQIAHDLREMRIEAMVSEADVGGVSEGQPVKFTVDAFPNRQFSGKVSQVRFAPVTNQNVVNYTAVVAVKNDDLKLRPGMTATASIITAERKDALKIPNAALRFRPTDEMLGIKPEKPGRNVKDSTAPVGNVAEAKPAAGPQSGGSGGSGGSSADGEERRRRWQSMTPEQREQFRAMRSQGGGSFGGGAGSHASEGPVTRTVYVATQATGENEPKVKAVKIKTGISDGNFTEVLEGLNEGDKIVTGLASSAGAPLAAGQQQRSPFGGPFGGGSRRR
;
A
#
# COMPACT_ATOMS: atom_id res chain seq x y z
N MET A 1 96.52 45.84 -5.82
CA MET A 1 95.26 46.12 -5.11
C MET A 1 94.07 45.83 -6.01
N SER A 2 92.99 45.27 -5.45
CA SER A 2 91.59 45.50 -5.87
C SER A 2 91.09 46.83 -5.24
N PRO A 3 89.90 47.40 -5.54
CA PRO A 3 88.71 46.87 -6.24
C PRO A 3 88.38 47.73 -7.50
N LYS A 4 87.17 47.88 -8.08
CA LYS A 4 85.80 48.05 -7.56
C LYS A 4 84.77 47.62 -8.64
N LYS A 5 83.83 46.73 -8.31
CA LYS A 5 82.84 46.16 -9.26
C LYS A 5 81.54 46.99 -9.26
N SER A 6 80.85 47.08 -10.39
CA SER A 6 79.70 47.97 -10.62
C SER A 6 78.45 47.60 -9.80
N SER A 7 77.83 48.60 -9.17
CA SER A 7 76.63 48.44 -8.33
C SER A 7 75.29 48.44 -9.09
N SER A 8 75.30 48.74 -10.39
CA SER A 8 74.10 48.91 -11.23
C SER A 8 73.23 47.66 -11.36
N TRP A 9 73.79 46.45 -11.19
CA TRP A 9 73.02 45.20 -11.16
C TRP A 9 72.01 45.15 -10.00
N ILE A 10 72.40 45.63 -8.81
CA ILE A 10 71.58 45.52 -7.59
C ILE A 10 70.28 46.31 -7.73
N LEU A 11 70.33 47.48 -8.39
CA LEU A 11 69.18 48.34 -8.60
C LEU A 11 68.12 47.70 -9.50
N TRP A 12 68.53 46.97 -10.54
CA TRP A 12 67.63 46.17 -11.37
C TRP A 12 66.97 45.02 -10.61
N VAL A 13 67.71 44.32 -9.74
CA VAL A 13 67.14 43.25 -8.89
C VAL A 13 66.08 43.80 -7.94
N VAL A 14 66.30 44.96 -7.32
CA VAL A 14 65.32 45.61 -6.45
C VAL A 14 64.05 46.00 -7.21
N ILE A 15 64.18 46.55 -8.42
CA ILE A 15 63.02 46.86 -9.28
C ILE A 15 62.24 45.59 -9.65
N LEU A 16 62.93 44.50 -10.01
CA LEU A 16 62.30 43.23 -10.35
C LEU A 16 61.57 42.60 -9.15
N VAL A 17 62.12 42.72 -7.94
CA VAL A 17 61.47 42.31 -6.68
C VAL A 17 60.25 43.18 -6.36
N LEU A 18 60.30 44.49 -6.61
CA LEU A 18 59.15 45.39 -6.41
C LEU A 18 58.03 45.12 -7.42
N ILE A 19 58.36 44.88 -8.69
CA ILE A 19 57.38 44.50 -9.74
C ILE A 19 56.80 43.11 -9.43
N GLY A 20 57.63 42.13 -9.06
CA GLY A 20 57.19 40.80 -8.66
C GLY A 20 56.31 40.81 -7.41
N GLY A 21 56.66 41.62 -6.41
CA GLY A 21 55.87 41.84 -5.19
C GLY A 21 54.53 42.54 -5.47
N GLY A 22 54.54 43.58 -6.32
CA GLY A 22 53.33 44.27 -6.77
C GLY A 22 52.41 43.37 -7.59
N ALA A 23 52.96 42.56 -8.49
CA ALA A 23 52.22 41.56 -9.25
C ALA A 23 51.66 40.45 -8.35
N ALA A 24 52.43 39.93 -7.40
CA ALA A 24 51.97 38.93 -6.44
C ALA A 24 50.88 39.49 -5.50
N TRP A 25 51.01 40.73 -5.05
CA TRP A 25 50.00 41.41 -4.23
C TRP A 25 48.72 41.70 -5.03
N GLY A 26 48.86 42.19 -6.26
CA GLY A 26 47.77 42.40 -7.19
C GLY A 26 47.03 41.11 -7.54
N TRP A 27 47.76 40.03 -7.86
CA TRP A 27 47.18 38.72 -8.17
C TRP A 27 46.54 38.07 -6.95
N LYS A 28 47.14 38.21 -5.75
CA LYS A 28 46.51 37.80 -4.49
C LYS A 28 45.23 38.58 -4.22
N LYS A 29 45.20 39.89 -4.49
CA LYS A 29 44.00 40.73 -4.33
C LYS A 29 42.92 40.42 -5.39
N TYR A 30 43.31 40.04 -6.61
CA TYR A 30 42.38 39.69 -7.70
C TYR A 30 41.80 38.28 -7.52
N ASN A 31 42.59 37.30 -7.04
CA ASN A 31 42.06 35.98 -6.66
C ASN A 31 41.25 35.99 -5.35
N ASN A 32 41.44 37.01 -4.49
CA ASN A 32 40.56 37.31 -3.35
C ASN A 32 39.36 38.18 -3.73
N ALA A 33 39.13 38.50 -5.01
CA ALA A 33 37.84 39.02 -5.45
C ALA A 33 36.82 37.87 -5.37
N GLU A 34 36.03 37.87 -4.29
CA GLU A 34 34.97 36.89 -4.06
C GLU A 34 34.05 36.85 -5.28
N LYS A 35 34.09 35.73 -6.03
CA LYS A 35 33.21 35.53 -7.18
C LYS A 35 31.76 35.74 -6.70
N PRO A 36 30.99 36.65 -7.32
CA PRO A 36 29.66 36.96 -6.82
C PRO A 36 28.82 35.67 -6.80
N VAL A 37 28.20 35.40 -5.66
CA VAL A 37 27.27 34.27 -5.50
C VAL A 37 26.11 34.48 -6.46
N GLU A 38 26.17 33.79 -7.59
CA GLU A 38 25.13 33.76 -8.60
C GLU A 38 24.02 32.80 -8.12
N PHE A 39 22.77 33.22 -8.27
CA PHE A 39 21.62 32.45 -7.79
C PHE A 39 20.87 31.83 -8.97
N LYS A 40 20.58 30.52 -8.88
CA LYS A 40 19.57 29.92 -9.74
C LYS A 40 18.21 30.47 -9.31
N THR A 41 17.59 31.24 -10.19
CA THR A 41 16.25 31.78 -9.98
C THR A 41 15.24 31.06 -10.87
N ALA A 42 14.00 30.99 -10.39
CA ALA A 42 12.84 30.64 -11.18
C ALA A 42 11.84 31.80 -11.12
N GLU A 43 11.02 31.93 -12.15
CA GLU A 43 9.96 32.93 -12.23
C GLU A 43 8.67 32.39 -11.61
N VAL A 44 7.99 33.18 -10.80
CA VAL A 44 6.64 32.85 -10.31
C VAL A 44 5.66 33.04 -11.47
N ALA A 45 5.15 31.94 -12.01
CA ALA A 45 4.21 31.93 -13.12
C ALA A 45 2.86 31.34 -12.71
N ARG A 46 1.80 31.69 -13.46
CA ARG A 46 0.51 31.00 -13.35
C ARG A 46 0.50 29.66 -14.09
N GLY A 47 -0.43 28.80 -13.68
CA GLY A 47 -0.85 27.66 -14.47
C GLY A 47 -1.50 26.55 -13.64
N GLU A 48 -1.70 25.41 -14.30
CA GLU A 48 -2.32 24.25 -13.67
C GLU A 48 -1.39 23.61 -12.60
N ILE A 49 -1.98 23.23 -11.47
CA ILE A 49 -1.45 22.34 -10.44
C ILE A 49 -2.50 21.27 -10.17
N VAL A 50 -2.11 20.01 -10.17
CA VAL A 50 -2.98 18.87 -9.87
C VAL A 50 -2.34 18.05 -8.75
N GLN A 51 -2.97 18.06 -7.57
CA GLN A 51 -2.60 17.16 -6.48
C GLN A 51 -3.31 15.82 -6.71
N ALA A 52 -2.53 14.75 -6.81
CA ALA A 52 -3.05 13.41 -7.05
C ALA A 52 -2.35 12.36 -6.17
N VAL A 53 -3.15 11.45 -5.60
CA VAL A 53 -2.70 10.28 -4.88
C VAL A 53 -2.54 9.13 -5.87
N THR A 54 -1.37 8.49 -5.89
CA THR A 54 -1.11 7.34 -6.78
C THR A 54 -1.27 6.04 -6.02
N ALA A 55 -2.09 5.14 -6.54
CA ALA A 55 -2.43 3.85 -5.95
C ALA A 55 -2.40 2.75 -7.02
N ASN A 56 -1.80 1.61 -6.70
CA ASN A 56 -1.74 0.45 -7.60
C ASN A 56 -2.89 -0.51 -7.27
N GLY A 57 -3.48 -1.13 -8.29
CA GLY A 57 -4.62 -2.02 -8.11
C GLY A 57 -4.78 -3.05 -9.22
N GLN A 58 -5.82 -3.87 -9.12
CA GLN A 58 -6.21 -4.82 -10.15
C GLN A 58 -7.58 -4.47 -10.71
N ILE A 59 -7.72 -4.64 -12.03
CA ILE A 59 -8.99 -4.54 -12.76
C ILE A 59 -9.78 -5.83 -12.55
N LEU A 60 -11.01 -5.69 -12.05
CA LEU A 60 -11.98 -6.77 -11.82
C LEU A 60 -13.33 -6.39 -12.48
N PRO A 61 -14.15 -7.34 -12.93
CA PRO A 61 -15.52 -7.03 -13.35
C PRO A 61 -16.35 -6.59 -12.13
N VAL A 62 -17.39 -5.78 -12.34
CA VAL A 62 -18.25 -5.32 -11.23
C VAL A 62 -18.92 -6.48 -10.49
N LYS A 63 -19.37 -7.51 -11.23
CA LYS A 63 -19.95 -8.76 -10.71
C LYS A 63 -19.19 -9.96 -11.30
N ASN A 64 -18.53 -10.71 -10.41
CA ASN A 64 -17.87 -11.99 -10.70
C ASN A 64 -18.56 -13.09 -9.87
N VAL A 65 -18.98 -14.18 -10.51
CA VAL A 65 -19.62 -15.31 -9.83
C VAL A 65 -18.76 -16.56 -10.01
N GLN A 66 -18.48 -17.25 -8.91
CA GLN A 66 -17.67 -18.46 -8.91
C GLN A 66 -18.59 -19.68 -8.80
N VAL A 67 -18.62 -20.52 -9.83
CA VAL A 67 -19.45 -21.73 -9.87
C VAL A 67 -18.63 -22.91 -9.38
N GLY A 68 -19.14 -23.59 -8.36
CA GLY A 68 -18.49 -24.75 -7.74
C GLY A 68 -19.43 -25.95 -7.63
N SER A 69 -18.87 -27.15 -7.42
CA SER A 69 -19.70 -28.35 -7.26
C SER A 69 -20.35 -28.41 -5.88
N GLN A 70 -21.64 -28.76 -5.84
CA GLN A 70 -22.36 -29.07 -4.59
C GLN A 70 -22.35 -30.58 -4.25
N VAL A 71 -21.89 -31.42 -5.18
CA VAL A 71 -21.83 -32.89 -5.05
C VAL A 71 -20.46 -33.44 -5.48
N SER A 72 -20.17 -34.69 -5.14
CA SER A 72 -18.88 -35.34 -5.42
C SER A 72 -19.03 -36.38 -6.52
N GLY A 73 -18.08 -36.45 -7.46
CA GLY A 73 -18.14 -37.37 -8.59
C GLY A 73 -17.11 -37.03 -9.66
N ILE A 74 -17.26 -37.61 -10.85
CA ILE A 74 -16.35 -37.38 -12.00
C ILE A 74 -17.07 -36.48 -13.02
N ILE A 75 -16.37 -35.47 -13.56
CA ILE A 75 -16.90 -34.62 -14.64
C ILE A 75 -17.00 -35.46 -15.93
N THR A 76 -18.21 -35.68 -16.46
CA THR A 76 -18.45 -36.40 -17.72
C THR A 76 -18.45 -35.48 -18.93
N ASP A 77 -19.01 -34.28 -18.78
CA ASP A 77 -19.23 -33.33 -19.86
C ASP A 77 -18.84 -31.91 -19.43
N ILE A 78 -18.26 -31.15 -20.34
CA ILE A 78 -18.07 -29.70 -20.24
C ILE A 78 -18.62 -29.08 -21.54
N TYR A 79 -19.58 -28.16 -21.41
CA TYR A 79 -20.29 -27.57 -22.55
C TYR A 79 -19.82 -26.15 -22.89
N VAL A 80 -18.95 -25.56 -22.09
CA VAL A 80 -18.45 -24.19 -22.23
C VAL A 80 -16.97 -24.10 -21.96
N ASP A 81 -16.27 -23.21 -22.67
CA ASP A 81 -14.83 -23.02 -22.54
C ASP A 81 -14.45 -21.55 -22.31
N PHE A 82 -13.17 -21.25 -22.10
CA PHE A 82 -12.65 -19.90 -21.86
C PHE A 82 -13.20 -18.87 -22.87
N ASN A 83 -13.69 -17.74 -22.38
CA ASN A 83 -14.33 -16.66 -23.14
C ASN A 83 -15.71 -17.01 -23.77
N SER A 84 -16.27 -18.20 -23.50
CA SER A 84 -17.63 -18.53 -23.92
C SER A 84 -18.64 -17.62 -23.22
N LYS A 85 -19.65 -17.19 -23.96
CA LYS A 85 -20.84 -16.55 -23.38
C LYS A 85 -21.78 -17.60 -22.84
N VAL A 86 -22.37 -17.32 -21.68
CA VAL A 86 -23.35 -18.19 -21.03
C VAL A 86 -24.58 -17.39 -20.62
N THR A 87 -25.75 -18.02 -20.65
CA THR A 87 -26.98 -17.44 -20.10
C THR A 87 -27.31 -18.01 -18.72
N ASN A 88 -28.13 -17.30 -17.95
CA ASN A 88 -28.68 -17.80 -16.69
C ASN A 88 -29.39 -19.15 -16.90
N ASN A 89 -29.18 -20.10 -15.98
CA ASN A 89 -29.62 -21.50 -16.03
C ASN A 89 -29.16 -22.30 -17.27
N GLN A 90 -28.14 -21.85 -18.01
CA GLN A 90 -27.48 -22.69 -19.02
C GLN A 90 -26.65 -23.79 -18.35
N VAL A 91 -26.75 -25.03 -18.84
CA VAL A 91 -25.87 -26.13 -18.42
C VAL A 91 -24.45 -25.86 -18.90
N ILE A 92 -23.48 -25.82 -17.98
CA ILE A 92 -22.06 -25.57 -18.27
C ILE A 92 -21.18 -26.81 -18.12
N ALA A 93 -21.54 -27.74 -17.23
CA ALA A 93 -20.86 -29.02 -17.05
C ALA A 93 -21.80 -30.08 -16.45
N ARG A 94 -21.38 -31.36 -16.48
CA ARG A 94 -22.09 -32.48 -15.85
C ARG A 94 -21.12 -33.38 -15.09
N ILE A 95 -21.56 -33.86 -13.93
CA ILE A 95 -20.97 -34.92 -13.12
C ILE A 95 -21.72 -36.22 -13.41
N ASP A 96 -21.02 -37.37 -13.37
CA ASP A 96 -21.63 -38.69 -13.57
C ASP A 96 -22.86 -38.91 -12.65
N PRO A 97 -24.08 -39.04 -13.22
CA PRO A 97 -25.29 -39.23 -12.44
C PRO A 97 -25.53 -40.69 -12.01
N SER A 98 -24.69 -41.65 -12.43
CA SER A 98 -24.95 -43.09 -12.28
C SER A 98 -25.28 -43.52 -10.85
N THR A 99 -24.46 -43.11 -9.88
CA THR A 99 -24.64 -43.41 -8.44
C THR A 99 -25.83 -42.66 -7.85
N TYR A 100 -26.09 -41.43 -8.30
CA TYR A 100 -27.22 -40.61 -7.87
C TYR A 100 -28.57 -41.16 -8.37
N GLN A 101 -28.62 -41.69 -9.59
CA GLN A 101 -29.77 -42.41 -10.12
C GLN A 101 -30.05 -43.70 -9.33
N GLN A 102 -29.01 -44.49 -9.02
CA GLN A 102 -29.13 -45.68 -8.17
C GLN A 102 -29.68 -45.35 -6.77
N ASN A 103 -29.23 -44.23 -6.17
CA ASN A 103 -29.73 -43.77 -4.88
C ASN A 103 -31.21 -43.36 -4.91
N ILE A 104 -31.70 -42.79 -6.02
CA ILE A 104 -33.14 -42.54 -6.22
C ILE A 104 -33.89 -43.86 -6.29
N THR A 105 -33.46 -44.81 -7.13
CA THR A 105 -34.13 -46.13 -7.27
C THR A 105 -34.23 -46.85 -5.93
N LEU A 106 -33.19 -46.77 -5.09
CA LEU A 106 -33.22 -47.31 -3.73
C LEU A 106 -34.23 -46.59 -2.84
N ALA A 107 -34.24 -45.25 -2.83
CA ALA A 107 -35.16 -44.46 -2.01
C ALA A 107 -36.63 -44.61 -2.45
N GLU A 108 -36.90 -44.82 -3.75
CA GLU A 108 -38.24 -45.12 -4.26
C GLU A 108 -38.74 -46.50 -3.81
N ALA A 109 -37.86 -47.52 -3.80
CA ALA A 109 -38.18 -48.84 -3.26
C ALA A 109 -38.41 -48.83 -1.73
N GLU A 110 -37.61 -48.05 -0.97
CA GLU A 110 -37.84 -47.84 0.46
C GLU A 110 -39.17 -47.13 0.75
N LEU A 111 -39.52 -46.12 -0.06
CA LEU A 111 -40.80 -45.42 0.06
C LEU A 111 -41.99 -46.33 -0.25
N GLN A 112 -41.91 -47.14 -1.32
CA GLN A 112 -42.95 -48.10 -1.67
C GLN A 112 -43.16 -49.14 -0.55
N ASN A 113 -42.07 -49.61 0.09
CA ASN A 113 -42.15 -50.50 1.25
C ASN A 113 -42.85 -49.83 2.45
N ALA A 114 -42.49 -48.57 2.76
CA ALA A 114 -43.13 -47.81 3.82
C ALA A 114 -44.62 -47.53 3.53
N GLN A 115 -44.99 -47.27 2.28
CA GLN A 115 -46.38 -47.06 1.86
C GLN A 115 -47.22 -48.33 2.03
N ALA A 116 -46.70 -49.51 1.65
CA ALA A 116 -47.38 -50.78 1.89
C ALA A 116 -47.55 -51.09 3.39
N ALA A 117 -46.56 -50.74 4.22
CA ALA A 117 -46.66 -50.86 5.68
C ALA A 117 -47.72 -49.90 6.27
N LEU A 118 -47.83 -48.67 5.73
CA LEU A 118 -48.87 -47.71 6.08
C LEU A 118 -50.27 -48.19 5.67
N GLU A 119 -50.44 -48.75 4.47
CA GLU A 119 -51.71 -49.32 4.02
C GLU A 119 -52.17 -50.45 4.96
N TYR A 120 -51.26 -51.37 5.31
CA TYR A 120 -51.53 -52.44 6.27
C TYR A 120 -51.92 -51.90 7.67
N ALA A 121 -51.20 -50.89 8.17
CA ALA A 121 -51.54 -50.24 9.44
C ALA A 121 -52.91 -49.54 9.38
N GLN A 122 -53.24 -48.86 8.28
CA GLN A 122 -54.51 -48.18 8.07
C GLN A 122 -55.68 -49.17 8.00
N VAL A 123 -55.52 -50.32 7.33
CA VAL A 123 -56.52 -51.40 7.29
C VAL A 123 -56.75 -51.98 8.68
N ASN A 124 -55.69 -52.18 9.47
CA ASN A 124 -55.82 -52.71 10.83
C ASN A 124 -56.46 -51.71 11.79
N TYR A 125 -56.09 -50.42 11.72
CA TYR A 125 -56.74 -49.35 12.47
C TYR A 125 -58.23 -49.22 12.10
N ASN A 126 -58.58 -49.24 10.82
CA ASN A 126 -59.98 -49.19 10.38
C ASN A 126 -60.78 -50.36 10.99
N ARG A 127 -60.25 -51.59 10.90
CA ARG A 127 -60.87 -52.78 11.52
C ARG A 127 -61.01 -52.64 13.03
N ALA A 128 -59.97 -52.16 13.71
CA ALA A 128 -60.00 -51.95 15.16
C ALA A 128 -60.99 -50.87 15.58
N LYS A 129 -61.13 -49.79 14.80
CA LYS A 129 -62.12 -48.72 14.99
C LYS A 129 -63.55 -49.25 14.90
N ASP A 130 -63.86 -50.02 13.86
CA ASP A 130 -65.20 -50.57 13.65
C ASP A 130 -65.55 -51.58 14.75
N LEU A 131 -64.61 -52.45 15.13
CA LEU A 131 -64.76 -53.37 16.26
C LEU A 131 -64.88 -52.63 17.61
N ARG A 132 -64.18 -51.50 17.79
CA ARG A 132 -64.24 -50.69 19.02
C ARG A 132 -65.58 -49.98 19.15
N ALA A 133 -66.18 -49.54 18.04
CA ALA A 133 -67.53 -48.99 18.00
C ALA A 133 -68.61 -50.05 18.30
N ALA A 134 -68.32 -51.33 18.06
CA ALA A 134 -69.14 -52.48 18.47
C ALA A 134 -68.76 -53.05 19.87
N GLU A 135 -67.87 -52.38 20.61
CA GLU A 135 -67.32 -52.79 21.91
C GLU A 135 -66.55 -54.15 21.93
N LEU A 136 -66.19 -54.68 20.76
CA LEU A 136 -65.57 -56.00 20.58
C LEU A 136 -64.05 -56.04 20.80
N VAL A 137 -63.39 -54.90 21.05
CA VAL A 137 -61.95 -54.80 21.38
C VAL A 137 -61.70 -53.85 22.55
N SER A 138 -60.61 -54.04 23.28
CA SER A 138 -60.25 -53.15 24.40
C SER A 138 -59.79 -51.78 23.90
N ALA A 139 -59.80 -50.78 24.81
CA ALA A 139 -59.22 -49.47 24.51
C ALA A 139 -57.72 -49.59 24.19
N SER A 140 -56.97 -50.39 24.95
CA SER A 140 -55.52 -50.57 24.77
C SER A 140 -55.14 -51.18 23.41
N ASP A 141 -55.98 -52.07 22.86
CA ASP A 141 -55.76 -52.66 21.53
C ASP A 141 -56.03 -51.63 20.42
N TYR A 142 -57.09 -50.84 20.57
CA TYR A 142 -57.40 -49.74 19.65
C TYR A 142 -56.31 -48.66 19.68
N ASP A 143 -55.93 -48.18 20.87
CA ASP A 143 -54.91 -47.15 21.06
C ASP A 143 -53.54 -47.60 20.51
N LYS A 144 -53.23 -48.91 20.61
CA LYS A 144 -52.08 -49.50 19.95
C LYS A 144 -52.17 -49.37 18.42
N THR A 145 -53.30 -49.70 17.79
CA THR A 145 -53.43 -49.53 16.32
C THR A 145 -53.37 -48.06 15.88
N VAL A 146 -53.78 -47.11 16.73
CA VAL A 146 -53.58 -45.67 16.51
C VAL A 146 -52.08 -45.32 16.54
N ALA A 147 -51.34 -45.84 17.51
CA ALA A 147 -49.89 -45.63 17.60
C ALA A 147 -49.14 -46.28 16.43
N ASP A 148 -49.47 -47.52 16.06
CA ASP A 148 -48.90 -48.25 14.91
C ASP A 148 -49.15 -47.47 13.59
N LEU A 149 -50.35 -46.91 13.41
CA LEU A 149 -50.70 -46.07 12.26
C LEU A 149 -49.88 -44.76 12.23
N HIS A 150 -49.81 -44.03 13.34
CA HIS A 150 -49.01 -42.80 13.43
C HIS A 150 -47.51 -43.07 13.19
N GLN A 151 -46.99 -44.20 13.67
CA GLN A 151 -45.63 -44.64 13.40
C GLN A 151 -45.42 -44.91 11.90
N ALA A 152 -46.32 -45.64 11.23
CA ALA A 152 -46.21 -45.89 9.80
C ALA A 152 -46.28 -44.61 8.96
N GLN A 153 -47.15 -43.65 9.33
CA GLN A 153 -47.23 -42.33 8.71
C GLN A 153 -45.92 -41.52 8.87
N ALA A 154 -45.27 -41.61 10.04
CA ALA A 154 -43.98 -40.96 10.28
C ALA A 154 -42.84 -41.61 9.46
N VAL A 155 -42.85 -42.94 9.30
CA VAL A 155 -41.88 -43.65 8.45
C VAL A 155 -42.05 -43.28 6.98
N VAL A 156 -43.28 -43.20 6.46
CA VAL A 156 -43.54 -42.74 5.07
C VAL A 156 -42.97 -41.34 4.85
N LYS A 157 -43.30 -40.36 5.70
CA LYS A 157 -42.74 -39.00 5.62
C LYS A 157 -41.21 -38.95 5.68
N THR A 158 -40.60 -39.87 6.42
CA THR A 158 -39.14 -40.00 6.49
C THR A 158 -38.56 -40.52 5.16
N ARG A 159 -39.20 -41.48 4.50
CA ARG A 159 -38.76 -41.99 3.19
C ARG A 159 -39.04 -41.00 2.05
N GLU A 160 -40.15 -40.25 2.12
CA GLU A 160 -40.40 -39.12 1.22
C GLU A 160 -39.29 -38.05 1.30
N ALA A 161 -38.85 -37.71 2.52
CA ALA A 161 -37.73 -36.80 2.72
C ALA A 161 -36.40 -37.35 2.16
N SER A 162 -36.10 -38.64 2.37
CA SER A 162 -34.93 -39.30 1.78
C SER A 162 -34.95 -39.30 0.24
N LEU A 163 -36.13 -39.56 -0.36
CA LEU A 163 -36.31 -39.54 -1.81
C LEU A 163 -36.13 -38.13 -2.38
N ASN A 164 -36.72 -37.12 -1.74
CA ASN A 164 -36.56 -35.72 -2.14
C ASN A 164 -35.11 -35.27 -2.03
N LYS A 165 -34.37 -35.71 -1.01
CA LYS A 165 -32.92 -35.49 -0.92
C LYS A 165 -32.18 -36.14 -2.10
N ALA A 166 -32.44 -37.41 -2.40
CA ALA A 166 -31.79 -38.11 -3.52
C ALA A 166 -32.06 -37.43 -4.88
N LYS A 167 -33.26 -36.87 -5.07
CA LYS A 167 -33.64 -36.08 -6.25
C LYS A 167 -32.86 -34.76 -6.35
N VAL A 168 -32.80 -33.97 -5.27
CA VAL A 168 -32.00 -32.72 -5.23
C VAL A 168 -30.50 -33.00 -5.43
N ASP A 169 -29.97 -34.08 -4.86
CA ASP A 169 -28.57 -34.45 -5.03
C ASP A 169 -28.27 -34.99 -6.46
N LEU A 170 -29.25 -35.58 -7.17
CA LEU A 170 -29.15 -35.85 -8.61
C LEU A 170 -29.20 -34.56 -9.45
N GLU A 171 -30.12 -33.64 -9.17
CA GLU A 171 -30.24 -32.36 -9.90
C GLU A 171 -28.92 -31.58 -9.87
N ARG A 172 -28.23 -31.60 -8.72
CA ARG A 172 -26.89 -31.01 -8.50
C ARG A 172 -25.76 -31.65 -9.31
N THR A 173 -25.95 -32.82 -9.92
CA THR A 173 -24.95 -33.38 -10.85
C THR A 173 -24.86 -32.59 -12.15
N THR A 174 -25.92 -31.86 -12.52
CA THR A 174 -25.90 -30.93 -13.65
C THR A 174 -25.55 -29.54 -13.12
N ILE A 175 -24.49 -28.95 -13.68
CA ILE A 175 -23.93 -27.69 -13.21
C ILE A 175 -24.40 -26.57 -14.14
N TYR A 176 -25.04 -25.56 -13.56
CA TYR A 176 -25.68 -24.45 -14.28
C TYR A 176 -24.92 -23.14 -14.06
N ALA A 177 -24.96 -22.24 -15.05
CA ALA A 177 -24.57 -20.84 -14.87
C ALA A 177 -25.65 -20.10 -14.04
N PRO A 178 -25.32 -19.46 -12.91
CA PRO A 178 -26.31 -18.80 -12.03
C PRO A 178 -26.72 -17.39 -12.51
N ASP A 179 -26.07 -16.88 -13.54
CA ASP A 179 -26.22 -15.54 -14.11
C ASP A 179 -25.79 -15.57 -15.58
N ASP A 180 -26.28 -14.62 -16.38
CA ASP A 180 -25.74 -14.35 -17.71
C ASP A 180 -24.30 -13.80 -17.61
N GLY A 181 -23.44 -14.12 -18.57
CA GLY A 181 -22.06 -13.59 -18.56
C GLY A 181 -21.08 -14.25 -19.54
N VAL A 182 -19.79 -14.11 -19.21
CA VAL A 182 -18.64 -14.66 -19.94
C VAL A 182 -17.77 -15.49 -18.99
N VAL A 183 -17.42 -16.71 -19.39
CA VAL A 183 -16.49 -17.59 -18.64
C VAL A 183 -15.09 -16.99 -18.71
N ILE A 184 -14.58 -16.46 -17.58
CA ILE A 184 -13.22 -15.92 -17.45
C ILE A 184 -12.22 -17.07 -17.33
N SER A 185 -12.54 -18.07 -16.50
CA SER A 185 -11.68 -19.19 -16.18
C SER A 185 -12.47 -20.49 -16.01
N ARG A 186 -11.81 -21.59 -16.35
CA ARG A 186 -12.18 -22.99 -16.09
C ARG A 186 -11.01 -23.63 -15.35
N ALA A 187 -11.31 -24.35 -14.27
CA ALA A 187 -10.32 -24.99 -13.40
C ALA A 187 -10.53 -26.52 -13.27
N VAL A 188 -11.31 -27.11 -14.18
CA VAL A 188 -11.52 -28.55 -14.28
C VAL A 188 -11.55 -29.05 -15.73
N ASP A 189 -11.23 -30.32 -15.90
CA ASP A 189 -11.27 -31.06 -17.17
C ASP A 189 -12.20 -32.28 -17.11
N VAL A 190 -12.62 -32.78 -18.27
CA VAL A 190 -13.41 -34.02 -18.38
C VAL A 190 -12.59 -35.21 -17.86
N GLY A 191 -13.22 -36.09 -17.08
CA GLY A 191 -12.58 -37.21 -16.39
C GLY A 191 -11.96 -36.84 -15.04
N GLN A 192 -11.96 -35.56 -14.63
CA GLN A 192 -11.48 -35.15 -13.32
C GLN A 192 -12.51 -35.44 -12.22
N THR A 193 -12.05 -36.01 -11.10
CA THR A 193 -12.86 -36.18 -9.88
C THR A 193 -12.94 -34.87 -9.11
N VAL A 194 -14.16 -34.43 -8.80
CA VAL A 194 -14.45 -33.31 -7.88
C VAL A 194 -15.00 -33.85 -6.56
N ALA A 195 -14.57 -33.26 -5.45
CA ALA A 195 -15.00 -33.64 -4.11
C ALA A 195 -15.49 -32.40 -3.34
N ALA A 196 -16.79 -32.30 -3.12
CA ALA A 196 -17.42 -31.15 -2.46
C ALA A 196 -17.33 -31.19 -0.92
N SER A 197 -16.85 -32.30 -0.33
CA SER A 197 -17.05 -32.62 1.09
C SER A 197 -16.21 -31.82 2.11
N PHE A 198 -15.14 -31.13 1.67
CA PHE A 198 -14.21 -30.42 2.57
C PHE A 198 -14.00 -28.95 2.20
N ASN A 199 -14.02 -28.63 0.90
CA ASN A 199 -14.10 -27.28 0.35
C ASN A 199 -14.90 -27.39 -0.95
N THR A 200 -15.67 -26.36 -1.30
CA THR A 200 -16.31 -26.28 -2.62
C THR A 200 -15.25 -25.92 -3.67
N PRO A 201 -14.87 -26.82 -4.59
CA PRO A 201 -13.92 -26.48 -5.65
C PRO A 201 -14.57 -25.49 -6.62
N THR A 202 -13.92 -24.36 -6.90
CA THR A 202 -14.36 -23.41 -7.93
C THR A 202 -14.01 -23.95 -9.30
N LEU A 203 -15.02 -24.38 -10.06
CA LEU A 203 -14.89 -25.03 -11.36
C LEU A 203 -14.80 -24.00 -12.49
N PHE A 204 -15.58 -22.93 -12.38
CA PHE A 204 -15.66 -21.84 -13.36
C PHE A 204 -15.77 -20.48 -12.65
N GLN A 205 -15.30 -19.41 -13.31
CA GLN A 205 -15.58 -18.03 -12.91
C GLN A 205 -16.25 -17.29 -14.06
N ILE A 206 -17.35 -16.60 -13.79
CA ILE A 206 -18.20 -15.93 -14.79
C ILE A 206 -18.27 -14.43 -14.46
N ALA A 207 -17.84 -13.58 -15.40
CA ALA A 207 -18.11 -12.14 -15.35
C ALA A 207 -19.47 -11.85 -15.97
N HIS A 208 -20.35 -11.12 -15.27
CA HIS A 208 -21.66 -10.76 -15.81
C HIS A 208 -21.56 -9.78 -17.00
N ASP A 209 -20.83 -8.68 -16.82
CA ASP A 209 -20.41 -7.79 -17.92
C ASP A 209 -18.91 -7.48 -17.77
N LEU A 210 -18.26 -7.27 -18.90
CA LEU A 210 -16.87 -6.82 -19.03
C LEU A 210 -16.76 -5.36 -19.49
N ARG A 211 -17.88 -4.71 -19.85
CA ARG A 211 -17.97 -3.26 -20.11
C ARG A 211 -17.91 -2.44 -18.82
N GLU A 212 -18.49 -2.97 -17.74
CA GLU A 212 -18.46 -2.35 -16.42
C GLU A 212 -17.41 -3.05 -15.54
N MET A 213 -16.30 -2.35 -15.33
CA MET A 213 -15.15 -2.83 -14.57
C MET A 213 -14.94 -1.96 -13.34
N ARG A 214 -14.24 -2.49 -12.34
CA ARG A 214 -13.74 -1.74 -11.19
C ARG A 214 -12.24 -1.97 -11.02
N ILE A 215 -11.50 -0.95 -10.60
CA ILE A 215 -10.15 -1.12 -10.06
C ILE A 215 -10.28 -1.16 -8.54
N GLU A 216 -9.71 -2.18 -7.90
CA GLU A 216 -9.49 -2.17 -6.46
C GLU A 216 -8.07 -1.64 -6.21
N ALA A 217 -7.97 -0.33 -5.99
CA ALA A 217 -6.72 0.40 -5.85
C ALA A 217 -6.30 0.48 -4.37
N MET A 218 -5.06 0.09 -4.08
CA MET A 218 -4.46 0.11 -2.74
C MET A 218 -3.85 1.49 -2.48
N VAL A 219 -4.58 2.35 -1.79
CA VAL A 219 -4.11 3.64 -1.29
C VAL A 219 -3.33 3.42 0.00
N SER A 220 -2.28 4.21 0.27
CA SER A 220 -1.54 4.16 1.54
C SER A 220 -2.35 4.79 2.69
N GLU A 221 -2.18 4.30 3.92
CA GLU A 221 -2.70 4.96 5.13
C GLU A 221 -2.30 6.44 5.22
N ALA A 222 -1.11 6.81 4.72
CA ALA A 222 -0.62 8.19 4.70
C ALA A 222 -1.40 9.13 3.75
N ASP A 223 -2.06 8.57 2.72
CA ASP A 223 -2.66 9.32 1.61
C ASP A 223 -4.19 9.20 1.56
N VAL A 224 -4.78 8.20 2.23
CA VAL A 224 -6.23 7.91 2.16
C VAL A 224 -7.11 9.06 2.65
N GLY A 225 -6.62 9.90 3.57
CA GLY A 225 -7.40 11.01 4.13
C GLY A 225 -7.89 12.01 3.08
N GLY A 226 -7.13 12.23 2.00
CA GLY A 226 -7.51 13.11 0.89
C GLY A 226 -8.36 12.42 -0.20
N VAL A 227 -8.61 11.11 -0.09
CA VAL A 227 -9.38 10.34 -1.07
C VAL A 227 -10.85 10.31 -0.69
N SER A 228 -11.73 10.57 -1.65
CA SER A 228 -13.17 10.68 -1.42
C SER A 228 -13.99 10.22 -2.64
N GLU A 229 -15.22 9.80 -2.38
CA GLU A 229 -16.15 9.32 -3.40
C GLU A 229 -16.49 10.43 -4.43
N GLY A 230 -16.68 10.04 -5.68
CA GLY A 230 -16.91 10.94 -6.80
C GLY A 230 -15.65 11.57 -7.42
N GLN A 231 -14.48 11.52 -6.77
CA GLN A 231 -13.23 12.06 -7.29
C GLN A 231 -12.86 11.45 -8.67
N PRO A 232 -12.38 12.25 -9.63
CA PRO A 232 -11.96 11.74 -10.93
C PRO A 232 -10.60 11.04 -10.84
N VAL A 233 -10.49 9.90 -11.53
CA VAL A 233 -9.28 9.06 -11.53
C VAL A 233 -8.76 8.94 -12.95
N LYS A 234 -7.48 9.26 -13.16
CA LYS A 234 -6.75 8.96 -14.40
C LYS A 234 -5.90 7.73 -14.13
N PHE A 235 -5.98 6.69 -14.97
CA PHE A 235 -5.21 5.47 -14.77
C PHE A 235 -4.56 4.97 -16.06
N THR A 236 -3.50 4.19 -15.92
CA THR A 236 -2.88 3.41 -17.00
C THR A 236 -2.84 1.94 -16.59
N VAL A 237 -2.63 1.06 -17.57
CA VAL A 237 -2.43 -0.38 -17.36
C VAL A 237 -1.18 -0.85 -18.08
N ASP A 238 -0.49 -1.83 -17.52
CA ASP A 238 0.82 -2.29 -18.03
C ASP A 238 0.75 -2.81 -19.48
N ALA A 239 -0.43 -3.29 -19.90
CA ALA A 239 -0.69 -3.73 -21.28
C ALA A 239 -0.86 -2.57 -22.28
N PHE A 240 -1.12 -1.34 -21.81
CA PHE A 240 -1.37 -0.16 -22.65
C PHE A 240 -0.75 1.12 -22.03
N PRO A 241 0.57 1.18 -21.79
CA PRO A 241 1.21 2.29 -21.04
C PRO A 241 1.04 3.65 -21.73
N ASN A 242 0.95 3.66 -23.06
CA ASN A 242 0.76 4.88 -23.86
C ASN A 242 -0.71 5.35 -23.93
N ARG A 243 -1.65 4.68 -23.25
CA ARG A 243 -3.07 5.06 -23.21
C ARG A 243 -3.52 5.31 -21.78
N GLN A 244 -3.84 6.56 -21.50
CA GLN A 244 -4.55 6.92 -20.27
C GLN A 244 -6.04 6.62 -20.42
N PHE A 245 -6.62 6.08 -19.36
CA PHE A 245 -8.04 5.81 -19.19
C PHE A 245 -8.59 6.64 -18.03
N SER A 246 -9.91 6.82 -17.97
CA SER A 246 -10.60 7.60 -16.94
C SER A 246 -11.60 6.75 -16.16
N GLY A 247 -11.62 6.91 -14.84
CA GLY A 247 -12.63 6.36 -13.93
C GLY A 247 -13.06 7.39 -12.88
N LYS A 248 -13.88 6.96 -11.93
CA LYS A 248 -14.23 7.75 -10.74
C LYS A 248 -14.17 6.88 -9.48
N VAL A 249 -13.76 7.45 -8.35
CA VAL A 249 -13.89 6.76 -7.05
C VAL A 249 -15.37 6.53 -6.78
N SER A 250 -15.77 5.26 -6.63
CA SER A 250 -17.14 4.84 -6.35
C SER A 250 -17.34 4.47 -4.88
N GLN A 251 -16.28 4.07 -4.19
CA GLN A 251 -16.29 3.77 -2.75
C GLN A 251 -14.87 3.84 -2.19
N VAL A 252 -14.71 4.22 -0.92
CA VAL A 252 -13.48 3.93 -0.15
C VAL A 252 -13.83 2.93 0.96
N ARG A 253 -13.15 1.78 1.01
CA ARG A 253 -13.40 0.77 2.06
C ARG A 253 -12.77 1.20 3.38
N PHE A 254 -13.57 1.25 4.45
CA PHE A 254 -13.09 1.53 5.82
C PHE A 254 -12.21 0.43 6.42
N ALA A 255 -12.29 -0.81 5.90
CA ALA A 255 -11.46 -1.91 6.35
C ALA A 255 -10.10 -1.87 5.63
N PRO A 256 -8.96 -1.75 6.35
CA PRO A 256 -7.64 -1.80 5.74
C PRO A 256 -7.24 -3.23 5.37
N VAL A 257 -6.31 -3.34 4.43
CA VAL A 257 -5.60 -4.56 4.04
C VAL A 257 -4.12 -4.34 4.29
N THR A 258 -3.52 -5.18 5.14
CA THR A 258 -2.08 -5.11 5.42
C THR A 258 -1.32 -6.02 4.46
N ASN A 259 -0.44 -5.44 3.65
CA ASN A 259 0.41 -6.19 2.72
C ASN A 259 1.90 -5.90 3.02
N GLN A 260 2.70 -6.94 3.29
CA GLN A 260 4.12 -6.80 3.68
C GLN A 260 4.37 -5.80 4.83
N ASN A 261 3.47 -5.75 5.81
CA ASN A 261 3.43 -4.80 6.94
C ASN A 261 3.13 -3.32 6.56
N VAL A 262 2.82 -3.02 5.30
CA VAL A 262 2.25 -1.73 4.89
C VAL A 262 0.73 -1.78 5.02
N VAL A 263 0.14 -0.75 5.62
CA VAL A 263 -1.33 -0.61 5.76
C VAL A 263 -1.88 0.11 4.54
N ASN A 264 -2.80 -0.55 3.83
CA ASN A 264 -3.44 0.01 2.65
C ASN A 264 -4.97 0.02 2.79
N TYR A 265 -5.61 1.07 2.27
CA TYR A 265 -7.06 1.18 2.17
C TYR A 265 -7.49 0.96 0.72
N THR A 266 -8.55 0.19 0.48
CA THR A 266 -9.03 -0.08 -0.88
C THR A 266 -9.98 1.00 -1.37
N ALA A 267 -9.53 1.81 -2.32
CA ALA A 267 -10.40 2.66 -3.12
C ALA A 267 -10.95 1.86 -4.31
N VAL A 268 -12.28 1.78 -4.42
CA VAL A 268 -12.96 1.13 -5.54
C VAL A 268 -13.24 2.18 -6.61
N VAL A 269 -12.56 2.09 -7.75
CA VAL A 269 -12.71 3.02 -8.87
C VAL A 269 -13.60 2.37 -9.94
N ALA A 270 -14.73 2.99 -10.26
CA ALA A 270 -15.59 2.57 -11.36
C ALA A 270 -14.99 2.95 -12.72
N VAL A 271 -14.99 2.00 -13.66
CA VAL A 271 -14.30 2.09 -14.96
C VAL A 271 -15.21 1.59 -16.07
N LYS A 272 -15.31 2.35 -17.16
CA LYS A 272 -15.95 1.91 -18.40
C LYS A 272 -14.93 1.29 -19.36
N ASN A 273 -15.33 0.19 -19.99
CA ASN A 273 -14.54 -0.62 -20.91
C ASN A 273 -15.35 -0.89 -22.18
N ASP A 274 -15.91 0.18 -22.78
CA ASP A 274 -16.74 0.10 -23.98
C ASP A 274 -16.00 -0.57 -25.17
N ASP A 275 -14.68 -0.40 -25.18
CA ASP A 275 -13.70 -1.00 -26.10
C ASP A 275 -13.47 -2.52 -25.92
N LEU A 276 -13.89 -3.10 -24.78
CA LEU A 276 -13.56 -4.46 -24.32
C LEU A 276 -12.05 -4.82 -24.33
N LYS A 277 -11.18 -3.81 -24.22
CA LYS A 277 -9.71 -3.97 -24.23
C LYS A 277 -9.12 -4.22 -22.84
N LEU A 278 -9.73 -3.70 -21.79
CA LEU A 278 -9.38 -4.04 -20.41
C LEU A 278 -9.88 -5.44 -20.10
N ARG A 279 -9.11 -6.22 -19.36
CA ARG A 279 -9.45 -7.61 -18.96
C ARG A 279 -9.35 -7.77 -17.44
N PRO A 280 -10.14 -8.69 -16.83
CA PRO A 280 -9.95 -9.09 -15.44
C PRO A 280 -8.49 -9.49 -15.17
N GLY A 281 -7.97 -9.12 -14.00
CA GLY A 281 -6.60 -9.43 -13.57
C GLY A 281 -5.50 -8.51 -14.10
N MET A 282 -5.81 -7.53 -14.96
CA MET A 282 -4.83 -6.51 -15.36
C MET A 282 -4.44 -5.62 -14.18
N THR A 283 -3.14 -5.42 -13.95
CA THR A 283 -2.62 -4.37 -13.07
C THR A 283 -2.96 -2.99 -13.64
N ALA A 284 -3.37 -2.08 -12.77
CA ALA A 284 -3.62 -0.68 -13.09
C ALA A 284 -2.89 0.25 -12.09
N THR A 285 -2.21 1.27 -12.62
CA THR A 285 -1.67 2.38 -11.83
C THR A 285 -2.65 3.53 -11.91
N ALA A 286 -3.30 3.87 -10.80
CA ALA A 286 -4.36 4.87 -10.73
C ALA A 286 -3.89 6.14 -10.00
N SER A 287 -4.01 7.29 -10.65
CA SER A 287 -3.83 8.61 -10.05
C SER A 287 -5.20 9.22 -9.75
N ILE A 288 -5.57 9.21 -8.47
CA ILE A 288 -6.80 9.80 -7.94
C ILE A 288 -6.56 11.30 -7.74
N ILE A 289 -7.30 12.16 -8.43
CA ILE A 289 -7.13 13.62 -8.31
C ILE A 289 -7.88 14.07 -7.06
N THR A 290 -7.15 14.55 -6.05
CA THR A 290 -7.73 15.04 -4.79
C THR A 290 -7.98 16.54 -4.82
N ALA A 291 -7.14 17.31 -5.51
CA ALA A 291 -7.37 18.73 -5.77
C ALA A 291 -6.81 19.19 -7.13
N GLU A 292 -7.54 20.09 -7.79
CA GLU A 292 -7.17 20.70 -9.08
C GLU A 292 -7.25 22.23 -8.95
N ARG A 293 -6.27 22.93 -9.54
CA ARG A 293 -6.23 24.40 -9.67
C ARG A 293 -5.72 24.74 -11.06
N LYS A 294 -6.54 25.36 -11.91
CA LYS A 294 -6.17 25.67 -13.31
C LYS A 294 -5.35 26.94 -13.47
N ASP A 295 -5.53 27.88 -12.54
CA ASP A 295 -4.85 29.16 -12.50
C ASP A 295 -4.34 29.43 -11.07
N ALA A 296 -3.28 28.71 -10.70
CA ALA A 296 -2.55 28.95 -9.45
C ALA A 296 -1.22 29.64 -9.74
N LEU A 297 -0.86 30.63 -8.93
CA LEU A 297 0.53 31.11 -8.84
C LEU A 297 1.39 29.96 -8.30
N LYS A 298 2.36 29.49 -9.08
CA LYS A 298 3.11 28.27 -8.74
C LYS A 298 4.60 28.50 -8.65
N ILE A 299 5.19 27.90 -7.61
CA ILE A 299 6.63 27.99 -7.32
C ILE A 299 7.27 26.60 -7.32
N PRO A 300 8.48 26.42 -7.89
CA PRO A 300 9.19 25.16 -7.77
C PRO A 300 9.50 24.82 -6.31
N ASN A 301 9.23 23.58 -5.91
CA ASN A 301 9.42 23.05 -4.56
C ASN A 301 10.92 23.04 -4.11
N ALA A 302 11.84 23.40 -5.00
CA ALA A 302 13.24 23.72 -4.68
C ALA A 302 13.37 25.05 -3.89
N ALA A 303 12.60 26.10 -4.23
CA ALA A 303 12.64 27.38 -3.53
C ALA A 303 12.18 27.27 -2.07
N LEU A 304 11.25 26.35 -1.78
CA LEU A 304 10.78 26.04 -0.43
C LEU A 304 11.81 25.27 0.42
N ARG A 305 12.84 24.71 -0.22
CA ARG A 305 13.95 24.00 0.44
C ARG A 305 15.22 24.84 0.56
N PHE A 306 15.32 25.97 -0.17
CA PHE A 306 16.50 26.82 -0.13
C PHE A 306 16.66 27.49 1.25
N ARG A 307 17.83 27.29 1.87
CA ARG A 307 18.27 28.02 3.05
C ARG A 307 19.54 28.80 2.71
N PRO A 308 19.50 30.14 2.61
CA PRO A 308 20.72 30.93 2.50
C PRO A 308 21.56 30.84 3.79
N THR A 309 22.87 31.06 3.68
CA THR A 309 23.74 31.31 4.84
C THR A 309 23.60 32.75 5.31
N ASP A 310 24.01 33.05 6.54
CA ASP A 310 23.91 34.39 7.14
C ASP A 310 24.63 35.47 6.31
N GLU A 311 25.74 35.10 5.66
CA GLU A 311 26.48 35.91 4.70
C GLU A 311 25.63 36.33 3.48
N MET A 312 24.77 35.44 2.99
CA MET A 312 23.85 35.72 1.87
C MET A 312 22.64 36.57 2.29
N LEU A 313 22.32 36.58 3.59
CA LEU A 313 21.31 37.46 4.20
C LEU A 313 21.88 38.84 4.59
N GLY A 314 23.19 39.05 4.45
CA GLY A 314 23.87 40.29 4.85
C GLY A 314 24.09 40.43 6.36
N ILE A 315 23.88 39.37 7.15
CA ILE A 315 23.99 39.38 8.60
C ILE A 315 25.46 39.14 8.98
N LYS A 316 26.15 40.20 9.42
CA LYS A 316 27.53 40.11 9.92
C LYS A 316 27.54 39.48 11.33
N PRO A 317 28.33 38.44 11.60
CA PRO A 317 28.38 37.82 12.92
C PRO A 317 29.07 38.75 13.93
N GLU A 318 28.39 39.04 15.05
CA GLU A 318 29.01 39.73 16.18
C GLU A 318 30.06 38.84 16.84
N LYS A 319 31.19 39.45 17.23
CA LYS A 319 32.32 38.75 17.84
C LYS A 319 32.16 38.77 19.37
N PRO A 320 32.18 37.61 20.06
CA PRO A 320 32.20 37.59 21.52
C PRO A 320 33.50 38.24 22.04
N GLY A 321 33.35 39.23 22.93
CA GLY A 321 34.47 39.94 23.54
C GLY A 321 35.30 39.07 24.50
N ARG A 322 36.56 39.43 24.70
CA ARG A 322 37.54 38.63 25.45
C ARG A 322 38.43 39.47 26.38
N ASN A 323 38.37 39.19 27.67
CA ASN A 323 39.39 39.46 28.70
C ASN A 323 39.20 38.36 29.80
N VAL A 324 40.18 37.63 30.37
CA VAL A 324 41.61 37.89 30.73
C VAL A 324 41.71 38.83 31.94
N LYS A 325 42.41 38.57 33.06
CA LYS A 325 43.28 37.47 33.59
C LYS A 325 42.78 37.12 35.03
N ASP A 326 43.28 36.17 35.84
CA ASP A 326 44.44 35.26 35.73
C ASP A 326 44.03 33.78 35.98
N SER A 327 44.62 32.83 36.75
CA SER A 327 45.76 32.72 37.69
C SER A 327 46.32 31.27 37.65
N THR A 328 47.48 30.94 38.26
CA THR A 328 48.08 29.58 38.14
C THR A 328 48.71 28.93 39.39
N ALA A 329 48.30 27.68 39.65
CA ALA A 329 49.09 26.54 40.20
C ALA A 329 49.57 26.59 41.68
N PRO A 330 50.12 25.48 42.28
CA PRO A 330 50.36 24.12 41.74
C PRO A 330 49.94 22.88 42.61
N VAL A 331 49.71 21.75 41.91
CA VAL A 331 50.09 20.33 42.21
C VAL A 331 49.78 19.67 43.59
N GLY A 332 49.14 18.48 43.55
CA GLY A 332 49.18 17.46 44.63
C GLY A 332 48.38 16.18 44.33
N ASN A 333 48.98 14.99 44.55
CA ASN A 333 48.31 13.66 44.57
C ASN A 333 47.76 13.38 46.01
N VAL A 334 47.06 12.28 46.38
CA VAL A 334 47.02 10.86 45.95
C VAL A 334 45.72 10.14 46.44
N ALA A 335 45.50 8.91 45.97
CA ALA A 335 44.87 7.77 46.68
C ALA A 335 43.42 7.82 47.22
N GLU A 336 42.49 7.28 46.42
CA GLU A 336 41.75 6.02 46.69
C GLU A 336 41.35 5.63 48.14
N ALA A 337 40.04 5.68 48.44
CA ALA A 337 39.36 4.80 49.42
C ALA A 337 37.84 4.68 49.13
N LYS A 338 37.23 3.54 49.50
CA LYS A 338 35.79 3.20 49.43
C LYS A 338 35.26 2.91 50.85
N PRO A 339 33.95 2.68 51.07
CA PRO A 339 32.75 3.39 50.59
C PRO A 339 31.79 3.73 51.76
N ALA A 340 30.69 4.46 51.50
CA ALA A 340 29.57 4.56 52.44
C ALA A 340 28.22 4.53 51.70
N ALA A 341 27.21 3.90 52.31
CA ALA A 341 25.88 3.67 51.71
C ALA A 341 24.87 4.78 52.07
N GLY A 342 23.81 4.93 51.27
CA GLY A 342 22.67 5.80 51.59
C GLY A 342 21.94 6.28 50.33
N PRO A 343 20.63 6.04 50.16
CA PRO A 343 19.97 6.24 48.86
C PRO A 343 18.94 7.39 48.85
N GLN A 344 18.86 8.12 47.73
CA GLN A 344 17.57 8.72 47.35
C GLN A 344 17.43 8.91 45.83
N SER A 345 16.26 8.55 45.32
CA SER A 345 15.78 8.86 43.97
C SER A 345 14.95 10.15 44.00
N GLY A 346 14.95 10.91 42.90
CA GLY A 346 14.30 12.23 42.86
C GLY A 346 14.07 12.77 41.45
N GLY A 347 13.51 11.96 40.54
CA GLY A 347 13.16 12.36 39.18
C GLY A 347 11.65 12.36 38.96
N SER A 348 11.05 13.54 38.82
CA SER A 348 9.63 13.77 38.50
C SER A 348 9.53 14.72 37.29
N GLY A 349 8.57 14.59 36.38
CA GLY A 349 7.48 13.62 36.31
C GLY A 349 6.48 13.93 35.18
N GLY A 350 5.38 13.17 35.14
CA GLY A 350 4.33 13.26 34.11
C GLY A 350 4.37 12.08 33.12
N SER A 351 3.27 11.42 32.77
CA SER A 351 1.88 11.58 33.23
C SER A 351 1.09 10.26 33.08
N GLY A 352 0.03 10.08 33.88
CA GLY A 352 -1.08 9.15 33.62
C GLY A 352 -0.82 7.64 33.77
N GLY A 353 -1.24 7.07 34.91
CA GLY A 353 -1.35 5.60 35.06
C GLY A 353 -1.78 5.19 36.47
N SER A 354 -2.76 4.29 36.59
CA SER A 354 -3.24 3.79 37.89
C SER A 354 -2.19 2.90 38.58
N SER A 355 -1.99 3.10 39.88
CA SER A 355 -0.94 2.42 40.67
C SER A 355 -1.17 0.91 40.90
N ALA A 356 -2.31 0.35 40.49
CA ALA A 356 -2.65 -1.07 40.72
C ALA A 356 -1.80 -2.04 39.87
N ASP A 357 -1.63 -1.76 38.58
CA ASP A 357 -0.99 -2.65 37.60
C ASP A 357 0.49 -2.96 37.87
N GLY A 358 1.18 -2.08 38.59
CA GLY A 358 2.64 -2.16 38.77
C GLY A 358 3.09 -3.38 39.60
N GLU A 359 2.24 -3.83 40.52
CA GLU A 359 2.49 -4.98 41.39
C GLU A 359 2.32 -6.30 40.65
N GLU A 360 1.20 -6.47 39.93
CA GLU A 360 0.91 -7.69 39.18
C GLU A 360 1.95 -7.96 38.09
N ARG A 361 2.40 -6.91 37.39
CA ARG A 361 3.47 -7.05 36.38
C ARG A 361 4.78 -7.53 36.99
N ARG A 362 5.11 -7.18 38.24
CA ARG A 362 6.28 -7.75 38.95
C ARG A 362 6.06 -9.20 39.36
N ARG A 363 4.91 -9.52 39.97
CA ARG A 363 4.56 -10.90 40.39
C ARG A 363 4.56 -11.85 39.19
N ARG A 364 3.95 -11.44 38.07
CA ARG A 364 3.92 -12.20 36.80
C ARG A 364 5.30 -12.36 36.16
N TRP A 365 6.23 -11.43 36.36
CA TRP A 365 7.64 -11.58 35.95
C TRP A 365 8.43 -12.54 36.86
N GLN A 366 8.02 -12.71 38.11
CA GLN A 366 8.65 -13.60 39.07
C GLN A 366 8.17 -15.06 38.91
N SER A 367 6.91 -15.27 38.48
CA SER A 367 6.32 -16.61 38.27
C SER A 367 6.59 -17.24 36.89
N MET A 368 7.25 -16.54 35.96
CA MET A 368 7.67 -17.12 34.68
C MET A 368 8.88 -18.05 34.83
N THR A 369 8.90 -19.15 34.06
CA THR A 369 10.04 -20.07 33.99
C THR A 369 11.25 -19.42 33.30
N PRO A 370 12.49 -19.95 33.47
CA PRO A 370 13.67 -19.40 32.80
C PRO A 370 13.49 -19.28 31.27
N GLU A 371 13.00 -20.34 30.62
CA GLU A 371 12.77 -20.41 29.18
C GLU A 371 11.78 -19.34 28.68
N GLN A 372 10.67 -19.14 29.40
CA GLN A 372 9.70 -18.07 29.09
C GLN A 372 10.32 -16.68 29.18
N ARG A 373 11.24 -16.47 30.12
CA ARG A 373 11.94 -15.20 30.33
C ARG A 373 13.01 -14.96 29.26
N GLU A 374 13.56 -16.01 28.66
CA GLU A 374 14.42 -15.89 27.48
C GLU A 374 13.63 -15.63 26.20
N GLN A 375 12.50 -16.30 25.99
CA GLN A 375 11.57 -15.96 24.88
C GLN A 375 11.12 -14.49 24.95
N PHE A 376 10.81 -13.98 26.14
CA PHE A 376 10.43 -12.58 26.34
C PHE A 376 11.60 -11.58 26.10
N ARG A 377 12.86 -12.01 26.27
CA ARG A 377 14.02 -11.24 25.82
C ARG A 377 14.21 -11.31 24.30
N ALA A 378 14.04 -12.48 23.70
CA ALA A 378 14.21 -12.70 22.26
C ALA A 378 13.21 -11.89 21.41
N MET A 379 11.94 -11.81 21.84
CA MET A 379 10.96 -10.89 21.25
C MET A 379 11.44 -9.42 21.31
N ARG A 380 12.13 -9.03 22.39
CA ARG A 380 12.59 -7.65 22.59
C ARG A 380 13.90 -7.33 21.84
N SER A 381 14.73 -8.33 21.51
CA SER A 381 15.94 -8.12 20.71
C SER A 381 15.66 -8.09 19.20
N GLN A 382 14.63 -8.76 18.70
CA GLN A 382 14.23 -8.67 17.29
C GLN A 382 13.55 -7.33 16.91
N GLY A 383 12.95 -6.62 17.87
CA GLY A 383 12.33 -5.31 17.65
C GLY A 383 13.29 -4.12 17.50
N GLY A 384 14.61 -4.34 17.50
CA GLY A 384 15.65 -3.30 17.56
C GLY A 384 16.11 -2.71 16.22
N GLY A 385 15.31 -2.81 15.15
CA GLY A 385 15.70 -2.37 13.81
C GLY A 385 15.72 -0.85 13.64
N SER A 386 16.90 -0.23 13.75
CA SER A 386 17.09 1.21 13.51
C SER A 386 17.00 1.55 12.01
N PHE A 387 15.77 1.75 11.51
CA PHE A 387 15.51 2.29 10.19
C PHE A 387 15.34 3.80 10.26
N GLY A 388 16.28 4.54 9.66
CA GLY A 388 16.20 6.00 9.55
C GLY A 388 15.02 6.42 8.69
N GLY A 389 14.05 7.10 9.28
CA GLY A 389 12.89 7.61 8.57
C GLY A 389 13.27 8.64 7.51
N GLY A 390 13.25 8.24 6.23
CA GLY A 390 13.25 9.17 5.12
C GLY A 390 12.00 10.04 5.21
N ALA A 391 12.17 11.33 5.45
CA ALA A 391 11.06 12.23 5.75
C ALA A 391 10.17 12.48 4.51
N GLY A 392 9.14 11.64 4.34
CA GLY A 392 8.00 11.92 3.48
C GLY A 392 7.37 13.25 3.91
N SER A 393 7.35 14.22 3.00
CA SER A 393 6.90 15.57 3.33
C SER A 393 5.37 15.63 3.38
N HIS A 394 4.79 15.53 4.59
CA HIS A 394 3.35 15.70 4.80
C HIS A 394 2.81 16.94 4.09
N ALA A 395 1.81 16.75 3.24
CA ALA A 395 0.90 17.81 2.83
C ALA A 395 -0.10 18.01 3.99
N SER A 396 0.03 19.13 4.71
CA SER A 396 -1.01 19.58 5.64
C SER A 396 -2.07 20.30 4.84
N GLU A 397 -3.35 19.94 5.02
CA GLU A 397 -4.48 20.47 4.23
C GLU A 397 -4.91 21.91 4.63
N GLY A 398 -4.14 22.57 5.50
CA GLY A 398 -4.30 23.98 5.83
C GLY A 398 -3.24 24.87 5.13
N PRO A 399 -3.51 26.18 4.93
CA PRO A 399 -2.57 27.10 4.28
C PRO A 399 -1.31 27.33 5.14
N VAL A 400 -0.28 26.52 4.92
CA VAL A 400 0.97 26.57 5.69
C VAL A 400 1.74 27.86 5.37
N THR A 401 2.12 28.62 6.40
CA THR A 401 3.02 29.77 6.21
C THR A 401 4.47 29.28 6.08
N ARG A 402 5.14 29.64 4.98
CA ARG A 402 6.55 29.30 4.70
C ARG A 402 7.33 30.55 4.33
N THR A 403 8.64 30.57 4.59
CA THR A 403 9.53 31.64 4.11
C THR A 403 10.17 31.22 2.80
N VAL A 404 10.10 32.08 1.80
CA VAL A 404 10.80 31.97 0.51
C VAL A 404 11.68 33.20 0.30
N TYR A 405 12.49 33.14 -0.75
CA TYR A 405 13.61 34.03 -0.95
C TYR A 405 13.55 34.61 -2.37
N VAL A 406 13.25 35.90 -2.50
CA VAL A 406 13.15 36.60 -3.78
C VAL A 406 14.48 37.27 -4.08
N ALA A 407 15.05 37.01 -5.27
CA ALA A 407 16.26 37.64 -5.76
C ALA A 407 15.93 39.06 -6.25
N THR A 408 16.43 40.06 -5.52
CA THR A 408 16.39 41.46 -5.90
C THR A 408 17.61 41.82 -6.74
N GLN A 409 17.44 42.61 -7.80
CA GLN A 409 18.60 43.18 -8.51
C GLN A 409 19.32 44.13 -7.55
N ALA A 410 20.57 43.84 -7.22
CA ALA A 410 21.32 44.60 -6.22
C ALA A 410 21.77 45.95 -6.81
N THR A 411 21.18 47.03 -6.33
CA THR A 411 21.46 48.42 -6.75
C THR A 411 22.55 49.11 -5.92
N GLY A 412 23.02 48.50 -4.82
CA GLY A 412 24.07 49.04 -3.97
C GLY A 412 24.94 47.99 -3.26
N GLU A 413 26.14 48.41 -2.86
CA GLU A 413 27.22 47.57 -2.31
C GLU A 413 26.94 46.97 -0.91
N ASN A 414 25.83 47.35 -0.27
CA ASN A 414 25.37 46.79 1.03
C ASN A 414 23.88 46.40 1.03
N GLU A 415 23.22 46.30 -0.12
CA GLU A 415 21.82 45.84 -0.18
C GLU A 415 21.73 44.30 -0.15
N PRO A 416 20.74 43.70 0.56
CA PRO A 416 20.57 42.26 0.56
C PRO A 416 20.18 41.77 -0.83
N LYS A 417 21.03 40.90 -1.40
CA LYS A 417 20.83 40.29 -2.74
C LYS A 417 19.59 39.38 -2.82
N VAL A 418 19.03 39.04 -1.67
CA VAL A 418 17.91 38.12 -1.51
C VAL A 418 17.00 38.63 -0.38
N LYS A 419 15.72 38.88 -0.69
CA LYS A 419 14.71 39.31 0.28
C LYS A 419 13.94 38.11 0.82
N ALA A 420 13.90 37.96 2.14
CA ALA A 420 13.03 36.99 2.80
C ALA A 420 11.56 37.44 2.73
N VAL A 421 10.69 36.58 2.22
CA VAL A 421 9.25 36.84 2.04
C VAL A 421 8.47 35.69 2.68
N LYS A 422 7.49 36.02 3.54
CA LYS A 422 6.56 35.03 4.09
C LYS A 422 5.40 34.85 3.11
N ILE A 423 5.15 33.60 2.74
CA ILE A 423 4.04 33.20 1.86
C ILE A 423 3.11 32.21 2.57
N LYS A 424 1.85 32.15 2.13
CA LYS A 424 0.95 31.03 2.43
C LYS A 424 0.95 30.08 1.25
N THR A 425 1.30 28.81 1.48
CA THR A 425 1.26 27.76 0.44
C THR A 425 -0.04 26.96 0.49
N GLY A 426 -0.61 26.69 -0.67
CA GLY A 426 -1.77 25.81 -0.87
C GLY A 426 -1.36 24.41 -1.34
N ILE A 427 -2.07 23.87 -2.34
CA ILE A 427 -1.84 22.50 -2.86
C ILE A 427 -0.49 22.34 -3.55
N SER A 428 -0.04 21.09 -3.74
CA SER A 428 1.25 20.77 -4.35
C SER A 428 1.18 19.51 -5.21
N ASP A 429 1.78 19.55 -6.40
CA ASP A 429 1.95 18.38 -7.28
C ASP A 429 3.28 17.63 -7.03
N GLY A 430 4.03 18.07 -6.01
CA GLY A 430 5.36 17.56 -5.65
C GLY A 430 6.51 18.33 -6.31
N ASN A 431 6.34 18.79 -7.56
CA ASN A 431 7.32 19.61 -8.29
C ASN A 431 7.10 21.10 -8.04
N PHE A 432 5.83 21.53 -8.04
CA PHE A 432 5.37 22.89 -7.80
C PHE A 432 4.40 22.94 -6.62
N THR A 433 4.30 24.11 -6.00
CA THR A 433 3.37 24.39 -4.91
C THR A 433 2.62 25.70 -5.17
N GLU A 434 1.32 25.72 -4.88
CA GLU A 434 0.43 26.87 -4.96
C GLU A 434 0.85 27.94 -3.95
N VAL A 435 0.88 29.20 -4.37
CA VAL A 435 1.05 30.37 -3.50
C VAL A 435 -0.27 31.14 -3.43
N LEU A 436 -0.84 31.20 -2.23
CA LEU A 436 -2.12 31.85 -1.96
C LEU A 436 -1.93 33.34 -1.63
N GLU A 437 -0.84 33.68 -0.91
CA GLU A 437 -0.49 35.04 -0.51
C GLU A 437 1.03 35.20 -0.46
N GLY A 438 1.51 36.42 -0.77
CA GLY A 438 2.86 36.89 -0.46
C GLY A 438 3.83 37.05 -1.63
N LEU A 439 3.50 36.54 -2.83
CA LEU A 439 4.26 36.75 -4.07
C LEU A 439 3.33 37.21 -5.20
N ASN A 440 3.91 37.90 -6.19
CA ASN A 440 3.26 38.29 -7.43
C ASN A 440 3.75 37.42 -8.59
N GLU A 441 3.05 37.52 -9.72
CA GLU A 441 3.49 36.95 -10.99
C GLU A 441 4.72 37.71 -11.52
N GLY A 442 5.70 37.00 -12.07
CA GLY A 442 6.97 37.56 -12.53
C GLY A 442 8.04 37.74 -11.45
N ASP A 443 7.74 37.50 -10.17
CA ASP A 443 8.73 37.53 -9.09
C ASP A 443 9.83 36.47 -9.33
N LYS A 444 11.09 36.82 -9.07
CA LYS A 444 12.23 35.90 -9.26
C LYS A 444 12.67 35.25 -7.96
N ILE A 445 12.21 34.04 -7.72
CA ILE A 445 12.50 33.26 -6.50
C ILE A 445 13.78 32.45 -6.63
N VAL A 446 14.61 32.44 -5.58
CA VAL A 446 15.85 31.65 -5.50
C VAL A 446 15.51 30.18 -5.29
N THR A 447 15.93 29.33 -6.22
CA THR A 447 15.81 27.86 -6.15
C THR A 447 17.12 27.18 -5.75
N GLY A 448 18.25 27.90 -5.77
CA GLY A 448 19.55 27.42 -5.32
C GLY A 448 20.70 28.32 -5.73
N LEU A 449 21.93 27.85 -5.51
CA LEU A 449 23.14 28.53 -5.97
C LEU A 449 23.48 28.08 -7.40
N ALA A 450 23.95 29.01 -8.24
CA ALA A 450 24.60 28.67 -9.49
C ALA A 450 26.09 28.39 -9.23
N SER A 451 26.56 27.21 -9.64
CA SER A 451 27.97 26.84 -9.50
C SER A 451 28.77 27.47 -10.62
N SER A 452 29.70 28.38 -10.30
CA SER A 452 30.59 29.05 -11.26
C SER A 452 31.75 28.14 -11.71
N ALA A 453 31.41 26.94 -12.16
CA ALA A 453 32.30 25.87 -12.61
C ALA A 453 32.32 25.77 -14.14
N GLY A 454 32.97 26.72 -14.79
CA GLY A 454 33.26 26.66 -16.22
C GLY A 454 34.34 25.62 -16.53
N ALA A 455 33.94 24.43 -16.95
CA ALA A 455 34.81 23.43 -17.56
C ALA A 455 34.12 22.87 -18.82
N PRO A 456 34.77 22.86 -20.00
CA PRO A 456 34.14 22.35 -21.21
C PRO A 456 33.95 20.83 -21.13
N LEU A 457 32.79 20.36 -21.61
CA LEU A 457 32.53 18.93 -21.80
C LEU A 457 33.41 18.39 -22.94
N ALA A 458 34.57 17.84 -22.57
CA ALA A 458 35.41 17.08 -23.49
C ALA A 458 34.64 15.81 -23.94
N ALA A 459 34.53 15.61 -25.25
CA ALA A 459 33.78 14.49 -25.79
C ALA A 459 34.55 13.17 -25.65
N GLY A 460 33.83 12.12 -25.25
CA GLY A 460 34.23 10.73 -25.49
C GLY A 460 35.08 10.06 -24.41
N GLN A 461 34.42 9.27 -23.55
CA GLN A 461 34.90 7.92 -23.26
C GLN A 461 33.74 6.96 -23.03
N GLN A 462 33.98 5.67 -23.28
CA GLN A 462 32.91 4.70 -23.52
C GLN A 462 32.33 4.11 -22.23
N GLN A 463 31.01 3.92 -22.27
CA GLN A 463 30.20 3.16 -21.34
C GLN A 463 30.82 1.78 -21.02
N ARG A 464 31.14 1.54 -19.75
CA ARG A 464 31.41 0.21 -19.19
C ARG A 464 30.42 -0.09 -18.07
N SER A 465 29.57 -1.09 -18.28
CA SER A 465 28.56 -1.52 -17.31
C SER A 465 29.21 -2.19 -16.09
N PRO A 466 28.71 -1.97 -14.86
CA PRO A 466 29.30 -2.53 -13.63
C PRO A 466 28.90 -3.98 -13.32
N PHE A 467 28.13 -4.65 -14.20
CA PHE A 467 27.71 -6.04 -14.02
C PHE A 467 28.39 -6.97 -15.03
N GLY A 468 29.36 -7.75 -14.52
CA GLY A 468 30.08 -8.79 -15.25
C GLY A 468 30.78 -9.73 -14.25
N GLY A 469 30.04 -10.73 -13.76
CA GLY A 469 30.55 -11.67 -12.75
C GLY A 469 31.57 -12.67 -13.32
N PRO A 470 32.52 -13.17 -12.50
CA PRO A 470 33.58 -14.06 -12.97
C PRO A 470 33.13 -15.53 -13.01
N PHE A 471 32.87 -16.06 -14.21
CA PHE A 471 32.88 -17.51 -14.46
C PHE A 471 33.87 -17.85 -15.58
N GLY A 472 34.82 -18.75 -15.28
CA GLY A 472 35.97 -19.04 -16.14
C GLY A 472 35.64 -19.97 -17.30
N GLY A 473 36.22 -19.70 -18.47
CA GLY A 473 36.09 -20.55 -19.64
C GLY A 473 37.00 -21.80 -19.57
N GLY A 474 36.40 -22.97 -19.35
CA GLY A 474 37.06 -24.27 -19.53
C GLY A 474 37.03 -24.69 -21.00
N SER A 475 38.12 -24.51 -21.73
CA SER A 475 38.19 -24.85 -23.16
C SER A 475 38.47 -26.32 -23.42
N ARG A 476 37.77 -26.92 -24.39
CA ARG A 476 38.25 -28.11 -25.13
C ARG A 476 37.63 -28.19 -26.52
N ARG A 477 38.43 -28.68 -27.48
CA ARG A 477 38.04 -28.97 -28.86
C ARG A 477 37.76 -30.46 -29.01
N ARG A 478 36.62 -30.84 -29.57
CA ARG A 478 36.53 -31.46 -30.91
C ARG A 478 35.08 -31.60 -31.33
#